data_AF-K1GKR6-F1
#
_entry.id   AF-K1GKR6-F1
#
_cell.length_a   1.000
_cell.length_b   1.000
_cell.length_c   1.000
_cell.angle_alpha   90.00
_cell.angle_beta   90.00
_cell.angle_gamma   90.00
#
_symmetry.space_group_name_H-M   'P 1'
#
loop_
_entity.id
_entity.type
_entity.pdbx_description
1 polymer ?
#
loop_
_entity_poly.entity_id
_entity_poly.type
_entity_poly.pdbx_seq_one_letter_code
_entity_poly.pdbx_strand_id
1 'polypeptide(L)'
;MSISFYVKNKKKFLGYEPVLNVETALSLLDKELNVYNNKNIDINDLLLSSVSNYGCLLVGAEDESARGFELSYDNKNKSYVVRIYTPSSREDWLLALEYIKALAKKFGSEIVNERGETFTVDNIDKFDYENDIIYGIATILSGLEDKEVEVYNIYGINRVVSFNQEISNKIENSVSPIDTFSEIVRDIQNLDAYSANQQFYQNREDGKIMGAYTITESVRTIIPYKPSVEFHNSDIVKNDDIAYWNMAFVVINGDENDRNSYQPVGRIAYDDFIKKLPKEKYKFIDASYIMVEPLTKEEISDFLK
;
A
#
# COMPACT_ATOMS: atom_id res chain seq x y z
N MET A 1 11.49 -4.45 8.66
CA MET A 1 11.86 -3.84 9.96
C MET A 1 10.88 -2.72 10.26
N SER A 2 10.79 -2.27 11.51
CA SER A 2 9.84 -1.25 11.96
C SER A 2 10.26 -0.68 13.30
N ILE A 3 9.70 0.46 13.68
CA ILE A 3 9.81 1.05 15.01
C ILE A 3 8.42 1.22 15.62
N SER A 4 8.26 0.79 16.87
CA SER A 4 6.99 0.88 17.60
C SER A 4 7.06 1.87 18.76
N PHE A 5 5.99 2.65 18.92
CA PHE A 5 5.73 3.53 20.06
C PHE A 5 4.51 3.07 20.83
N TYR A 6 4.58 3.18 22.15
CA TYR A 6 3.58 2.72 23.09
C TYR A 6 3.06 3.92 23.89
N VAL A 7 1.76 4.15 23.82
CA VAL A 7 1.06 5.16 24.63
C VAL A 7 0.13 4.44 25.58
N LYS A 8 0.39 4.57 26.88
CA LYS A 8 -0.43 3.92 27.90
C LYS A 8 -1.86 4.49 27.87
N ASN A 9 -2.84 3.60 28.00
CA ASN A 9 -4.21 4.03 28.20
C ASN A 9 -4.37 4.64 29.61
N LYS A 10 -5.28 5.61 29.76
CA LYS A 10 -5.48 6.32 31.02
C LYS A 10 -6.07 5.41 32.08
N LYS A 11 -5.33 5.23 33.17
CA LYS A 11 -5.82 4.50 34.35
C LYS A 11 -6.93 5.30 35.03
N LYS A 12 -8.04 4.63 35.35
CA LYS A 12 -9.16 5.20 36.13
C LYS A 12 -9.19 4.58 37.53
N PHE A 13 -10.06 5.09 38.40
CA PHE A 13 -10.26 4.52 39.75
C PHE A 13 -10.60 3.02 39.70
N LEU A 14 -11.44 2.64 38.74
CA LEU A 14 -11.73 1.25 38.39
C LEU A 14 -11.25 1.00 36.95
N GLY A 15 -10.15 0.25 36.80
CA GLY A 15 -9.64 -0.17 35.50
C GLY A 15 -9.00 0.95 34.68
N TYR A 16 -9.30 0.97 33.38
CA TYR A 16 -8.75 1.90 32.40
C TYR A 16 -9.89 2.57 31.63
N GLU A 17 -9.59 3.69 30.99
CA GLU A 17 -10.49 4.30 30.02
C GLU A 17 -10.86 3.31 28.90
N PRO A 18 -12.09 3.33 28.38
CA PRO A 18 -12.46 2.49 27.24
C PRO A 18 -11.48 2.69 26.06
N VAL A 19 -11.24 1.61 25.33
CA VAL A 19 -10.46 1.69 24.09
C VAL A 19 -11.23 2.56 23.09
N LEU A 20 -10.52 3.41 22.35
CA LEU A 20 -11.13 4.22 21.30
C LEU A 20 -11.79 3.30 20.26
N ASN A 21 -12.93 3.74 19.75
CA ASN A 21 -13.40 3.21 18.48
C ASN A 21 -12.54 3.76 17.34
N VAL A 22 -12.66 3.17 16.15
CA VAL A 22 -11.85 3.55 14.99
C VAL A 22 -12.12 5.00 14.60
N GLU A 23 -13.36 5.47 14.58
CA GLU A 23 -13.72 6.86 14.25
C GLU A 23 -13.00 7.88 15.15
N THR A 24 -13.05 7.68 16.47
CA THR A 24 -12.40 8.58 17.43
C THR A 24 -10.88 8.51 17.30
N ALA A 25 -10.33 7.34 16.97
CA ALA A 25 -8.90 7.19 16.74
C ALA A 25 -8.45 7.98 15.49
N LEU A 26 -9.18 7.87 14.38
CA LEU A 26 -8.86 8.61 13.14
C LEU A 26 -9.03 10.13 13.32
N SER A 27 -9.95 10.57 14.18
CA SER A 27 -10.26 11.98 14.43
C SER A 27 -9.38 12.64 15.52
N LEU A 28 -8.24 12.04 15.88
CA LEU A 28 -7.33 12.61 16.89
C LEU A 28 -6.56 13.83 16.39
N LEU A 29 -6.39 13.97 15.07
CA LEU A 29 -5.75 15.08 14.40
C LEU A 29 -6.78 15.92 13.66
N ASP A 30 -6.46 17.19 13.41
CA ASP A 30 -7.22 18.06 12.49
C ASP A 30 -6.79 17.77 11.04
N LYS A 31 -6.87 16.49 10.66
CA LYS A 31 -6.48 15.94 9.37
C LYS A 31 -7.33 14.71 9.07
N GLU A 32 -7.73 14.54 7.82
CA GLU A 32 -8.50 13.38 7.38
C GLU A 32 -7.58 12.14 7.32
N LEU A 33 -7.88 11.14 8.14
CA LEU A 33 -7.16 9.88 8.20
C LEU A 33 -8.09 8.73 7.84
N ASN A 34 -7.57 7.81 7.02
CA ASN A 34 -8.29 6.65 6.52
C ASN A 34 -7.61 5.35 6.91
N VAL A 35 -8.39 4.27 6.94
CA VAL A 35 -7.88 2.91 7.12
C VAL A 35 -7.71 2.25 5.75
N TYR A 36 -6.50 1.81 5.43
CA TYR A 36 -6.13 1.27 4.11
C TYR A 36 -6.11 -0.27 4.06
N ASN A 37 -6.23 -0.93 5.21
CA ASN A 37 -6.48 -2.37 5.30
C ASN A 37 -7.96 -2.65 5.66
N ASN A 38 -8.35 -3.93 5.73
CA ASN A 38 -9.72 -4.33 6.11
C ASN A 38 -10.84 -3.82 5.18
N LYS A 39 -10.56 -3.59 3.89
CA LYS A 39 -11.52 -3.07 2.89
C LYS A 39 -12.78 -3.93 2.67
N ASN A 40 -12.81 -5.15 3.20
CA ASN A 40 -13.95 -6.07 3.11
C ASN A 40 -15.00 -5.87 4.23
N ILE A 41 -14.75 -4.96 5.18
CA ILE A 41 -15.65 -4.65 6.29
C ILE A 41 -16.52 -3.45 5.90
N ASP A 42 -17.80 -3.45 6.28
CA ASP A 42 -18.66 -2.27 6.13
C ASP A 42 -18.04 -1.07 6.87
N ILE A 43 -18.05 0.09 6.22
CA ILE A 43 -17.36 1.27 6.76
C ILE A 43 -17.95 1.73 8.09
N ASN A 44 -19.28 1.64 8.28
CA ASN A 44 -19.90 2.05 9.55
C ASN A 44 -19.55 1.07 10.66
N ASP A 45 -19.55 -0.23 10.36
CA ASP A 45 -19.14 -1.27 11.30
C ASP A 45 -17.68 -1.09 11.72
N LEU A 46 -16.79 -0.78 10.77
CA LEU A 46 -15.39 -0.47 11.04
C LEU A 46 -15.27 0.73 11.97
N LEU A 47 -15.87 1.87 11.61
CA LEU A 47 -15.77 3.13 12.35
C LEU A 47 -16.27 3.02 13.81
N LEU A 48 -17.36 2.29 14.03
CA LEU A 48 -17.96 2.12 15.36
C LEU A 48 -17.26 1.08 16.25
N SER A 49 -16.47 0.19 15.65
CA SER A 49 -15.79 -0.88 16.37
C SER A 49 -14.59 -0.39 17.20
N SER A 50 -14.23 -1.14 18.24
CA SER A 50 -13.04 -0.86 19.05
C SER A 50 -11.76 -1.13 18.26
N VAL A 51 -10.75 -0.27 18.39
CA VAL A 51 -9.40 -0.51 17.83
C VAL A 51 -8.83 -1.87 18.28
N SER A 52 -9.18 -2.33 19.49
CA SER A 52 -8.73 -3.62 20.03
C SER A 52 -9.28 -4.85 19.31
N ASN A 53 -10.23 -4.69 18.39
CA ASN A 53 -10.83 -5.79 17.64
C ASN A 53 -9.95 -6.22 16.45
N TYR A 54 -8.94 -5.41 16.10
CA TYR A 54 -8.07 -5.63 14.96
C TYR A 54 -6.65 -5.94 15.42
N GLY A 55 -5.94 -6.79 14.65
CA GLY A 55 -4.51 -6.99 14.85
C GLY A 55 -3.74 -5.68 14.67
N CYS A 56 -4.06 -4.95 13.59
CA CYS A 56 -3.66 -3.58 13.35
C CYS A 56 -4.58 -2.91 12.31
N LEU A 57 -4.67 -1.59 12.37
CA LEU A 57 -5.27 -0.72 11.38
C LEU A 57 -4.14 0.00 10.66
N LEU A 58 -4.07 -0.11 9.34
CA LEU A 58 -3.11 0.65 8.53
C LEU A 58 -3.71 2.03 8.28
N VAL A 59 -3.18 3.06 8.94
CA VAL A 59 -3.71 4.42 8.93
C VAL A 59 -2.81 5.32 8.08
N GLY A 60 -3.41 6.18 7.26
CA GLY A 60 -2.70 7.17 6.47
C GLY A 60 -3.58 8.35 6.08
N ALA A 61 -2.96 9.40 5.54
CA ALA A 61 -3.63 10.53 4.92
C ALA A 61 -3.62 10.37 3.40
N GLU A 62 -4.74 10.64 2.74
CA GLU A 62 -4.83 10.64 1.28
C GLU A 62 -3.86 11.66 0.67
N ASP A 63 -3.28 11.34 -0.49
CA ASP A 63 -2.28 12.13 -1.21
C ASP A 63 -0.94 12.41 -0.50
N GLU A 64 -0.86 12.18 0.81
CA GLU A 64 0.34 12.43 1.61
C GLU A 64 1.07 11.13 1.99
N SER A 65 0.34 10.10 2.41
CA SER A 65 0.94 8.89 2.93
C SER A 65 1.46 7.99 1.81
N ALA A 66 2.63 7.39 2.05
CA ALA A 66 3.18 6.34 1.21
C ALA A 66 2.95 4.98 1.84
N ARG A 67 3.38 4.81 3.10
CA ARG A 67 3.24 3.59 3.88
C ARG A 67 2.32 3.74 5.09
N GLY A 68 2.00 4.98 5.47
CA GLY A 68 1.23 5.28 6.67
C GLY A 68 1.91 4.75 7.93
N PHE A 69 1.10 4.47 8.95
CA PHE A 69 1.52 3.79 10.17
C PHE A 69 0.46 2.77 10.57
N GLU A 70 0.86 1.79 11.37
CA GLU A 70 -0.09 0.86 11.97
C GLU A 70 -0.51 1.29 13.36
N LEU A 71 -1.81 1.27 13.62
CA LEU A 71 -2.40 1.45 14.93
C LEU A 71 -2.94 0.11 15.45
N SER A 72 -2.57 -0.26 16.66
CA SER A 72 -3.19 -1.39 17.37
C SER A 72 -3.35 -1.11 18.86
N TYR A 73 -4.01 -2.02 19.58
CA TYR A 73 -4.16 -1.92 21.02
C TYR A 73 -3.70 -3.21 21.71
N ASP A 74 -2.68 -3.09 22.56
CA ASP A 74 -2.19 -4.18 23.39
C ASP A 74 -3.10 -4.32 24.62
N ASN A 75 -3.98 -5.33 24.57
CA ASN A 75 -4.89 -5.65 25.66
C ASN A 75 -4.19 -6.10 26.95
N LYS A 76 -2.99 -6.67 26.89
CA LYS A 76 -2.24 -7.12 28.07
C LYS A 76 -1.61 -5.92 28.76
N ASN A 77 -0.91 -5.09 27.99
CA ASN A 77 -0.21 -3.93 28.53
C ASN A 77 -1.09 -2.69 28.64
N LYS A 78 -2.33 -2.71 28.14
CA LYS A 78 -3.27 -1.57 28.17
C LYS A 78 -2.66 -0.33 27.53
N SER A 79 -2.07 -0.51 26.34
CA SER A 79 -1.40 0.54 25.59
C SER A 79 -1.85 0.51 24.14
N TYR A 80 -1.94 1.69 23.53
CA TYR A 80 -1.97 1.80 22.09
C TYR A 80 -0.55 1.62 21.55
N VAL A 81 -0.44 0.98 20.40
CA VAL A 81 0.83 0.77 19.69
C VAL A 81 0.72 1.46 18.34
N VAL A 82 1.67 2.36 18.06
CA VAL A 82 1.85 2.99 16.76
C VAL A 82 3.14 2.43 16.17
N ARG A 83 3.05 1.68 15.08
CA ARG A 83 4.20 1.04 14.41
C ARG A 83 4.43 1.67 13.05
N ILE A 84 5.66 2.12 12.81
CA ILE A 84 6.10 2.71 11.55
C ILE A 84 7.09 1.74 10.91
N TYR A 85 6.91 1.42 9.63
CA TYR A 85 7.81 0.51 8.94
C TYR A 85 9.11 1.19 8.51
N THR A 86 10.20 0.43 8.48
CA THR A 86 11.51 0.92 8.02
C THR A 86 11.77 0.45 6.59
N PRO A 87 12.11 1.34 5.63
CA PRO A 87 11.93 2.81 5.70
C PRO A 87 10.47 3.21 5.43
N SER A 88 9.99 4.30 6.04
CA SER A 88 8.76 5.00 5.63
C SER A 88 9.12 6.39 5.12
N SER A 89 8.21 7.04 4.39
CA SER A 89 8.46 8.40 3.90
C SER A 89 8.64 9.38 5.07
N ARG A 90 9.26 10.53 4.80
CA ARG A 90 9.34 11.63 5.78
C ARG A 90 7.94 12.03 6.25
N GLU A 91 6.99 12.15 5.33
CA GLU A 91 5.61 12.51 5.60
C GLU A 91 4.91 11.49 6.51
N ASP A 92 5.10 10.19 6.27
CA ASP A 92 4.56 9.13 7.14
C ASP A 92 5.13 9.23 8.56
N TRP A 93 6.44 9.52 8.69
CA TRP A 93 7.09 9.69 9.98
C TRP A 93 6.57 10.92 10.74
N LEU A 94 6.45 12.06 10.06
CA LEU A 94 5.90 13.28 10.64
C LEU A 94 4.45 13.08 11.09
N LEU A 95 3.63 12.45 10.24
CA LEU A 95 2.25 12.11 10.57
C LEU A 95 2.16 11.20 11.79
N ALA A 96 2.99 10.14 11.85
CA ALA A 96 2.98 9.20 12.96
C ALA A 96 3.40 9.87 14.29
N LEU A 97 4.44 10.71 14.28
CA LEU A 97 4.90 11.43 15.48
C LEU A 97 3.84 12.43 15.98
N GLU A 98 3.17 13.13 15.06
CA GLU A 98 2.05 14.01 15.40
C GLU A 98 0.89 13.23 16.03
N TYR A 99 0.52 12.10 15.43
CA TYR A 99 -0.52 11.21 15.93
C TYR A 99 -0.18 10.65 17.32
N ILE A 100 1.05 10.16 17.53
CA ILE A 100 1.55 9.68 18.82
C ILE A 100 1.43 10.78 19.89
N LYS A 101 1.78 12.03 19.54
CA LYS A 101 1.65 13.18 20.44
C LYS A 101 0.18 13.45 20.80
N ALA A 102 -0.74 13.41 19.83
CA ALA A 102 -2.17 13.58 20.08
C ALA A 102 -2.74 12.48 20.99
N LEU A 103 -2.33 11.24 20.76
CA LEU A 103 -2.71 10.09 21.57
C LEU A 103 -2.20 10.21 23.02
N ALA A 104 -0.93 10.62 23.19
CA ALA A 104 -0.34 10.87 24.50
C ALA A 104 -1.05 12.01 25.25
N LYS A 105 -1.40 13.11 24.56
CA LYS A 105 -2.21 14.21 25.12
C LYS A 105 -3.59 13.72 25.56
N LYS A 106 -4.27 12.92 24.73
CA LYS A 106 -5.61 12.38 25.04
C LYS A 106 -5.63 11.61 26.36
N PHE A 107 -4.62 10.77 26.61
CA PHE A 107 -4.56 9.92 27.79
C PHE A 107 -3.70 10.47 28.94
N GLY A 108 -3.02 11.61 28.73
CA GLY A 108 -2.10 12.18 29.71
C GLY A 108 -1.00 11.20 30.11
N SER A 109 -0.45 10.48 29.13
CA SER A 109 0.49 9.37 29.35
C SER A 109 1.83 9.64 28.66
N GLU A 110 2.90 9.08 29.22
CA GLU A 110 4.21 9.08 28.58
C GLU A 110 4.19 8.19 27.32
N ILE A 111 5.13 8.47 26.43
CA ILE A 111 5.38 7.71 25.21
C ILE A 111 6.64 6.89 25.45
N VAL A 112 6.60 5.59 25.20
CA VAL A 112 7.79 4.73 25.27
C VAL A 112 7.98 4.10 23.90
N ASN A 113 9.19 4.02 23.36
CA ASN A 113 9.43 3.25 22.13
C ASN A 113 9.91 1.83 22.44
N GLU A 114 10.00 0.99 21.41
CA GLU A 114 10.45 -0.40 21.54
C GLU A 114 11.87 -0.59 22.08
N ARG A 115 12.69 0.48 22.08
CA ARG A 115 14.04 0.50 22.66
C ARG A 115 14.05 0.88 24.15
N GLY A 116 12.88 1.20 24.71
CA GLY A 116 12.73 1.64 26.10
C GLY A 116 13.00 3.13 26.31
N GLU A 117 13.20 3.90 25.24
CA GLU A 117 13.36 5.35 25.33
C GLU A 117 12.02 5.99 25.68
N THR A 118 12.03 6.93 26.63
CA THR A 118 10.81 7.59 27.13
C THR A 118 10.76 9.03 26.63
N PHE A 119 9.61 9.40 26.10
CA PHE A 119 9.31 10.71 25.54
C PHE A 119 8.05 11.29 26.19
N THR A 120 7.97 12.62 26.15
CA THR A 120 6.79 13.41 26.48
C THR A 120 6.23 14.04 25.21
N VAL A 121 5.03 14.62 25.34
CA VAL A 121 4.41 15.40 24.27
C VAL A 121 5.28 16.56 23.77
N ASP A 122 6.22 17.04 24.60
CA ASP A 122 7.08 18.20 24.30
C ASP A 122 8.43 17.82 23.69
N ASN A 123 8.83 16.54 23.72
CA ASN A 123 10.16 16.11 23.27
C ASN A 123 10.16 15.00 22.22
N ILE A 124 9.01 14.39 21.92
CA ILE A 124 8.91 13.31 20.93
C ILE A 124 9.40 13.73 19.53
N ASP A 125 9.30 15.02 19.18
CA ASP A 125 9.80 15.55 17.91
C ASP A 125 11.33 15.50 17.77
N LYS A 126 12.05 15.21 18.86
CA LYS A 126 13.51 15.02 18.86
C LYS A 126 13.90 13.59 18.49
N PHE A 127 12.93 12.69 18.32
CA PHE A 127 13.21 11.34 17.86
C PHE A 127 13.82 11.40 16.45
N ASP A 128 14.99 10.77 16.30
CA ASP A 128 15.76 10.78 15.06
C ASP A 128 15.22 9.73 14.08
N TYR A 129 14.10 10.07 13.45
CA TYR A 129 13.48 9.22 12.44
C TYR A 129 14.25 9.20 11.12
N GLU A 130 15.04 10.24 10.82
CA GLU A 130 15.82 10.31 9.57
C GLU A 130 16.82 9.16 9.48
N ASN A 131 17.46 8.81 10.61
CA ASN A 131 18.35 7.66 10.68
C ASN A 131 17.64 6.32 10.36
N ASP A 132 16.35 6.17 10.72
CA ASP A 132 15.57 4.99 10.33
C ASP A 132 15.32 4.95 8.81
N ILE A 133 14.98 6.10 8.20
CA ILE A 133 14.77 6.20 6.75
C ILE A 133 16.09 5.86 6.01
N ILE A 134 17.21 6.47 6.40
CA ILE A 134 18.52 6.22 5.79
C ILE A 134 18.91 4.75 5.90
N TYR A 135 18.72 4.15 7.08
CA TYR A 135 19.01 2.73 7.29
C TYR A 135 18.13 1.82 6.42
N GLY A 136 16.84 2.15 6.30
CA GLY A 136 15.92 1.42 5.43
C GLY A 136 16.28 1.55 3.94
N ILE A 137 16.65 2.75 3.48
CA ILE A 137 17.17 2.96 2.12
C ILE A 137 18.41 2.10 1.90
N ALA A 138 19.39 2.15 2.81
CA ALA A 138 20.61 1.33 2.70
C ALA A 138 20.30 -0.18 2.65
N THR A 139 19.26 -0.63 3.37
CA THR A 139 18.81 -2.02 3.30
C THR A 139 18.28 -2.38 1.91
N ILE A 140 17.49 -1.51 1.28
CA ILE A 140 17.01 -1.69 -0.10
C ILE A 140 18.20 -1.77 -1.06
N LEU A 141 19.15 -0.83 -0.96
CA LEU A 141 20.34 -0.78 -1.82
C LEU A 141 21.16 -2.07 -1.68
N SER A 142 21.48 -2.48 -0.44
CA SER A 142 22.26 -3.70 -0.20
C SER A 142 21.55 -4.97 -0.67
N GLY A 143 20.22 -5.01 -0.60
CA GLY A 143 19.43 -6.14 -1.09
C GLY A 143 19.50 -6.32 -2.62
N LEU A 144 19.80 -5.24 -3.37
CA LEU A 144 19.95 -5.25 -4.82
C LEU A 144 21.39 -5.51 -5.29
N GLU A 145 22.36 -5.56 -4.38
CA GLU A 145 23.74 -5.95 -4.72
C GLU A 145 23.85 -7.46 -5.04
N ASP A 146 22.92 -8.27 -4.54
CA ASP A 146 22.82 -9.68 -4.89
C ASP A 146 22.34 -9.82 -6.35
N LYS A 147 23.16 -10.48 -7.17
CA LYS A 147 22.87 -10.68 -8.60
C LYS A 147 21.64 -11.56 -8.84
N GLU A 148 21.17 -12.30 -7.85
CA GLU A 148 19.95 -13.09 -7.92
C GLU A 148 18.68 -12.26 -7.61
N VAL A 149 18.84 -11.04 -7.06
CA VAL A 149 17.73 -10.16 -6.68
C VAL A 149 17.58 -9.04 -7.72
N GLU A 150 16.63 -9.20 -8.63
CA GLU A 150 16.33 -8.16 -9.63
C GLU A 150 15.51 -7.00 -9.07
N VAL A 151 14.69 -7.28 -8.04
CA VAL A 151 13.73 -6.33 -7.48
C VAL A 151 13.65 -6.46 -5.95
N TYR A 152 13.65 -5.32 -5.26
CA TYR A 152 13.35 -5.23 -3.84
C TYR A 152 11.98 -4.59 -3.62
N ASN A 153 11.12 -5.20 -2.80
CA ASN A 153 9.75 -4.73 -2.61
C ASN A 153 9.54 -4.13 -1.21
N ILE A 154 8.83 -3.00 -1.15
CA ILE A 154 8.19 -2.52 0.08
C ILE A 154 6.68 -2.38 -0.13
N TYR A 155 5.94 -2.45 0.96
CA TYR A 155 4.47 -2.38 0.93
C TYR A 155 4.02 -0.97 1.37
N GLY A 156 3.28 -0.30 0.49
CA GLY A 156 2.61 0.97 0.76
C GLY A 156 1.13 0.78 1.12
N ILE A 157 0.41 1.91 1.24
CA ILE A 157 -1.01 1.95 1.62
C ILE A 157 -1.95 1.42 0.52
N ASN A 158 -1.59 1.59 -0.75
CA ASN A 158 -2.42 1.24 -1.89
C ASN A 158 -1.82 0.10 -2.73
N ARG A 159 -0.49 0.03 -2.82
CA ARG A 159 0.20 -0.95 -3.68
C ARG A 159 1.63 -1.23 -3.22
N VAL A 160 2.20 -2.31 -3.75
CA VAL A 160 3.63 -2.61 -3.61
C VAL A 160 4.45 -1.56 -4.37
N VAL A 161 5.63 -1.22 -3.87
CA VAL A 161 6.64 -0.45 -4.58
C VAL A 161 7.86 -1.32 -4.81
N SER A 162 8.21 -1.50 -6.07
CA SER A 162 9.33 -2.32 -6.53
C SER A 162 10.54 -1.46 -6.92
N PHE A 163 11.67 -1.68 -6.26
CA PHE A 163 12.94 -1.00 -6.55
C PHE A 163 13.83 -1.89 -7.41
N ASN A 164 14.50 -1.31 -8.40
CA ASN A 164 15.62 -1.89 -9.12
C ASN A 164 16.86 -1.01 -8.93
N GLN A 165 17.99 -1.40 -9.55
CA GLN A 165 19.23 -0.63 -9.47
C GLN A 165 19.08 0.81 -9.98
N GLU A 166 18.24 1.07 -10.99
CA GLU A 166 18.05 2.42 -11.55
C GLU A 166 17.39 3.37 -10.54
N ILE A 167 16.28 2.95 -9.94
CA ILE A 167 15.56 3.73 -8.92
C ILE A 167 16.46 3.93 -7.69
N SER A 168 17.16 2.87 -7.28
CA SER A 168 18.12 2.88 -6.19
C SER A 168 19.27 3.87 -6.42
N ASN A 169 19.87 3.85 -7.60
CA ASN A 169 20.92 4.80 -7.98
C ASN A 169 20.39 6.24 -8.01
N LYS A 170 19.14 6.46 -8.43
CA LYS A 170 18.51 7.79 -8.40
C LYS A 170 18.41 8.32 -6.97
N ILE A 171 18.03 7.47 -6.02
CA ILE A 171 17.94 7.84 -4.60
C ILE A 171 19.33 8.11 -4.03
N GLU A 172 20.28 7.20 -4.23
CA GLU A 172 21.64 7.28 -3.67
C GLU A 172 22.41 8.52 -4.18
N ASN A 173 22.28 8.85 -5.46
CA ASN A 173 23.00 9.97 -6.08
C ASN A 173 22.25 11.31 -6.00
N SER A 174 21.11 11.36 -5.30
CA SER A 174 20.34 12.58 -5.14
C SER A 174 20.95 13.52 -4.08
N VAL A 175 20.55 14.80 -4.11
CA VAL A 175 20.96 15.78 -3.09
C VAL A 175 20.41 15.41 -1.70
N SER A 176 19.21 14.84 -1.67
CA SER A 176 18.54 14.37 -0.46
C SER A 176 17.94 12.99 -0.72
N PRO A 177 18.64 11.90 -0.30
CA PRO A 177 18.13 10.54 -0.45
C PRO A 177 16.80 10.32 0.26
N ILE A 178 16.58 10.94 1.43
CA ILE A 178 15.32 10.85 2.18
C ILE A 178 14.17 11.45 1.38
N ASP A 179 14.34 12.67 0.85
CA ASP A 179 13.26 13.35 0.15
C ASP A 179 12.99 12.67 -1.20
N THR A 180 14.04 12.28 -1.93
CA THR A 180 13.89 11.55 -3.21
C THR A 180 13.21 10.20 -3.00
N PHE A 181 13.58 9.44 -1.96
CA PHE A 181 12.88 8.21 -1.61
C PHE A 181 11.41 8.48 -1.29
N SER A 182 11.15 9.48 -0.41
CA SER A 182 9.81 9.83 0.06
C SER A 182 8.89 10.24 -1.08
N GLU A 183 9.36 11.08 -2.00
CA GLU A 183 8.65 11.48 -3.21
C GLU A 183 8.33 10.28 -4.10
N ILE A 184 9.32 9.43 -4.41
CA ILE A 184 9.10 8.25 -5.25
C ILE A 184 8.01 7.35 -4.66
N VAL A 185 8.12 7.01 -3.37
CA VAL A 185 7.14 6.12 -2.75
C VAL A 185 5.76 6.77 -2.63
N ARG A 186 5.68 8.05 -2.27
CA ARG A 186 4.41 8.78 -2.17
C ARG A 186 3.72 8.89 -3.53
N ASP A 187 4.45 9.30 -4.55
CA ASP A 187 3.90 9.52 -5.89
C ASP A 187 3.35 8.21 -6.47
N ILE A 188 4.03 7.07 -6.26
CA ILE A 188 3.54 5.76 -6.69
C ILE A 188 2.23 5.38 -5.96
N GLN A 189 2.07 5.76 -4.69
CA GLN A 189 0.89 5.41 -3.90
C GLN A 189 -0.33 6.27 -4.21
N ASN A 190 -0.11 7.47 -4.74
CA ASN A 190 -1.16 8.46 -5.03
C ASN A 190 -1.34 8.72 -6.53
N LEU A 191 -1.04 7.72 -7.37
CA LEU A 191 -1.36 7.76 -8.80
C LEU A 191 -2.87 7.70 -9.04
N ASP A 192 -3.37 8.64 -9.85
CA ASP A 192 -4.73 8.63 -10.39
C ASP A 192 -4.88 7.57 -11.52
N ALA A 193 -4.88 6.30 -11.09
CA ALA A 193 -5.05 5.14 -11.95
C ALA A 193 -5.62 3.95 -11.18
N TYR A 194 -6.45 3.16 -11.86
CA TYR A 194 -7.01 1.93 -11.30
C TYR A 194 -5.93 0.85 -11.20
N SER A 195 -5.72 0.28 -10.02
CA SER A 195 -4.87 -0.91 -9.87
C SER A 195 -5.67 -2.17 -10.23
N ALA A 196 -5.28 -2.87 -11.29
CA ALA A 196 -6.03 -4.02 -11.77
C ALA A 196 -5.98 -5.19 -10.78
N ASN A 197 -7.16 -5.67 -10.38
CA ASN A 197 -7.25 -6.83 -9.50
C ASN A 197 -6.95 -8.14 -10.25
N GLN A 198 -6.28 -9.07 -9.57
CA GLN A 198 -6.04 -10.41 -10.09
C GLN A 198 -7.30 -11.27 -10.02
N GLN A 199 -7.56 -12.04 -11.06
CA GLN A 199 -8.63 -13.03 -11.09
C GLN A 199 -8.04 -14.42 -11.39
N PHE A 200 -8.51 -15.44 -10.69
CA PHE A 200 -8.05 -16.81 -10.85
C PHE A 200 -9.21 -17.74 -11.20
N TYR A 201 -9.01 -18.58 -12.21
CA TYR A 201 -10.01 -19.53 -12.70
C TYR A 201 -9.42 -20.92 -12.80
N GLN A 202 -10.03 -21.92 -12.16
CA GLN A 202 -9.61 -23.30 -12.27
C GLN A 202 -10.47 -24.07 -13.27
N ASN A 203 -9.84 -24.73 -14.23
CA ASN A 203 -10.52 -25.66 -15.11
C ASN A 203 -10.85 -26.95 -14.34
N ARG A 204 -12.12 -27.38 -14.36
CA ARG A 204 -12.57 -28.60 -13.69
C ARG A 204 -12.06 -29.88 -14.34
N GLU A 205 -11.74 -29.86 -15.63
CA GLU A 205 -11.34 -31.06 -16.38
C GLU A 205 -9.87 -31.42 -16.16
N ASP A 206 -8.97 -30.45 -16.27
CA ASP A 206 -7.51 -30.67 -16.16
C ASP A 206 -6.86 -30.00 -14.94
N GLY A 207 -7.65 -29.33 -14.08
CA GLY A 207 -7.19 -28.72 -12.84
C GLY A 207 -6.34 -27.46 -13.02
N LYS A 208 -6.05 -27.04 -14.25
CA LYS A 208 -5.18 -25.88 -14.53
C LYS A 208 -5.79 -24.59 -14.04
N ILE A 209 -4.95 -23.74 -13.45
CA ILE A 209 -5.35 -22.42 -12.99
C ILE A 209 -4.92 -21.37 -14.02
N MET A 210 -5.84 -20.49 -14.39
CA MET A 210 -5.62 -19.36 -15.28
C MET A 210 -5.66 -18.08 -14.46
N GLY A 211 -4.63 -17.25 -14.59
CA GLY A 211 -4.63 -15.89 -14.08
C GLY A 211 -5.18 -14.92 -15.12
N ALA A 212 -5.84 -13.85 -14.68
CA ALA A 212 -6.26 -12.77 -15.55
C ALA A 212 -6.21 -11.41 -14.86
N TYR A 213 -5.95 -10.39 -15.68
CA TYR A 213 -6.22 -8.98 -15.39
C TYR A 213 -7.24 -8.46 -16.39
N THR A 214 -7.89 -7.34 -16.08
CA THR A 214 -8.86 -6.70 -16.96
C THR A 214 -8.47 -5.25 -17.21
N ILE A 215 -8.45 -4.82 -18.48
CA ILE A 215 -8.44 -3.42 -18.87
C ILE A 215 -9.84 -3.03 -19.34
N THR A 216 -10.34 -1.92 -18.80
CA THR A 216 -11.60 -1.31 -19.24
C THR A 216 -11.29 -0.11 -20.12
N GLU A 217 -12.03 0.04 -21.22
CA GLU A 217 -11.97 1.22 -22.08
C GLU A 217 -12.01 2.52 -21.27
N SER A 218 -11.22 3.50 -21.70
CA SER A 218 -11.15 4.83 -21.09
C SER A 218 -10.61 4.87 -19.64
N VAL A 219 -10.27 3.73 -19.03
CA VAL A 219 -9.72 3.67 -17.67
C VAL A 219 -8.20 3.56 -17.69
N ARG A 220 -7.51 4.53 -17.10
CA ARG A 220 -6.07 4.45 -16.85
C ARG A 220 -5.80 3.35 -15.82
N THR A 221 -4.95 2.38 -16.17
CA THR A 221 -4.83 1.14 -15.39
C THR A 221 -3.37 0.79 -15.08
N ILE A 222 -3.08 0.45 -13.83
CA ILE A 222 -1.80 -0.08 -13.35
C ILE A 222 -1.85 -1.61 -13.41
N ILE A 223 -0.87 -2.21 -14.07
CA ILE A 223 -0.70 -3.66 -14.21
C ILE A 223 0.79 -4.02 -14.07
N PRO A 224 1.15 -5.26 -13.66
CA PRO A 224 2.54 -5.66 -13.64
C PRO A 224 3.10 -5.81 -15.07
N TYR A 225 4.32 -5.38 -15.34
CA TYR A 225 4.93 -5.60 -16.65
C TYR A 225 5.12 -7.10 -16.95
N LYS A 226 5.46 -7.88 -15.91
CA LYS A 226 5.50 -9.33 -15.93
C LYS A 226 4.53 -9.88 -14.88
N PRO A 227 3.51 -10.66 -15.26
CA PRO A 227 2.49 -11.07 -14.33
C PRO A 227 3.02 -12.14 -13.37
N SER A 228 2.63 -12.02 -12.10
CA SER A 228 2.87 -13.01 -11.04
C SER A 228 1.76 -12.94 -10.01
N VAL A 229 1.61 -13.97 -9.18
CA VAL A 229 0.66 -13.92 -8.06
C VAL A 229 1.14 -12.91 -7.03
N GLU A 230 0.30 -11.93 -6.70
CA GLU A 230 0.60 -10.90 -5.70
C GLU A 230 0.57 -11.49 -4.28
N PHE A 231 1.34 -10.90 -3.37
CA PHE A 231 1.52 -11.42 -2.01
C PHE A 231 0.20 -11.65 -1.27
N HIS A 232 -0.79 -10.77 -1.41
CA HIS A 232 -2.09 -10.94 -0.73
C HIS A 232 -2.91 -12.13 -1.26
N ASN A 233 -2.57 -12.64 -2.44
CA ASN A 233 -3.17 -13.83 -3.05
C ASN A 233 -2.33 -15.10 -2.87
N SER A 234 -1.13 -15.03 -2.27
CA SER A 234 -0.23 -16.19 -2.18
C SER A 234 -0.76 -17.33 -1.32
N ASP A 235 -1.67 -17.03 -0.39
CA ASP A 235 -2.36 -18.03 0.44
C ASP A 235 -3.51 -18.72 -0.32
N ILE A 236 -3.96 -18.13 -1.44
CA ILE A 236 -5.05 -18.64 -2.27
C ILE A 236 -4.49 -19.51 -3.40
N VAL A 237 -3.43 -19.05 -4.05
CA VAL A 237 -2.81 -19.73 -5.20
C VAL A 237 -1.30 -19.45 -5.23
N LYS A 238 -0.49 -20.44 -5.59
CA LYS A 238 0.95 -20.22 -5.79
C LYS A 238 1.22 -19.77 -7.21
N ASN A 239 2.25 -18.95 -7.39
CA ASN A 239 2.65 -18.49 -8.70
C ASN A 239 2.96 -19.64 -9.68
N ASP A 240 3.63 -20.69 -9.20
CA ASP A 240 4.02 -21.84 -10.01
C ASP A 240 2.84 -22.74 -10.41
N ASP A 241 1.68 -22.58 -9.76
CA ASP A 241 0.45 -23.30 -10.10
C ASP A 241 -0.32 -22.62 -11.27
N ILE A 242 0.05 -21.40 -11.64
CA ILE A 242 -0.59 -20.67 -12.75
C ILE A 242 -0.08 -21.21 -14.08
N ALA A 243 -0.99 -21.82 -14.84
CA ALA A 243 -0.66 -22.38 -16.15
C ALA A 243 -0.47 -21.29 -17.22
N TYR A 244 -1.23 -20.20 -17.15
CA TYR A 244 -1.13 -19.07 -18.08
C TYR A 244 -1.83 -17.82 -17.55
N TRP A 245 -1.32 -16.66 -17.96
CA TRP A 245 -1.88 -15.34 -17.67
C TRP A 245 -2.56 -14.74 -18.90
N ASN A 246 -3.70 -14.09 -18.69
CA ASN A 246 -4.47 -13.45 -19.73
C ASN A 246 -4.69 -11.96 -19.43
N MET A 247 -4.77 -11.15 -20.48
CA MET A 247 -5.34 -9.80 -20.42
C MET A 247 -6.74 -9.85 -21.04
N ALA A 248 -7.76 -9.57 -20.24
CA ALA A 248 -9.14 -9.43 -20.68
C ALA A 248 -9.49 -7.96 -20.92
N PHE A 249 -10.47 -7.72 -21.80
CA PHE A 249 -10.90 -6.37 -22.15
C PHE A 249 -12.40 -6.17 -22.00
N VAL A 250 -12.78 -5.01 -21.49
CA VAL A 250 -14.15 -4.53 -21.38
C VAL A 250 -14.26 -3.20 -22.12
N VAL A 251 -15.26 -3.06 -23.00
CA VAL A 251 -15.58 -1.78 -23.68
C VAL A 251 -16.86 -1.19 -23.11
N ILE A 252 -17.02 0.11 -23.27
CA ILE A 252 -18.19 0.86 -22.78
C ILE A 252 -19.05 1.24 -24.00
N ASN A 253 -20.20 0.59 -24.15
CA ASN A 253 -21.17 0.84 -25.20
C ASN A 253 -22.41 1.54 -24.64
N GLY A 254 -22.34 2.86 -24.46
CA GLY A 254 -23.46 3.65 -23.94
C GLY A 254 -23.01 4.64 -22.87
N ASP A 255 -23.87 4.84 -21.87
CA ASP A 255 -23.59 5.67 -20.69
C ASP A 255 -22.65 4.92 -19.73
N GLU A 256 -21.52 5.52 -19.38
CA GLU A 256 -20.56 4.99 -18.40
C GLU A 256 -21.15 4.83 -17.00
N ASN A 257 -22.25 5.53 -16.69
CA ASN A 257 -22.95 5.38 -15.41
C ASN A 257 -23.97 4.23 -15.42
N ASP A 258 -24.23 3.61 -16.58
CA ASP A 258 -25.07 2.42 -16.69
C ASP A 258 -24.20 1.16 -16.71
N ARG A 259 -24.35 0.31 -15.68
CA ARG A 259 -23.68 -1.00 -15.59
C ARG A 259 -23.88 -1.88 -16.83
N ASN A 260 -24.98 -1.72 -17.56
CA ASN A 260 -25.28 -2.52 -18.75
C ASN A 260 -24.50 -2.07 -19.99
N SER A 261 -23.86 -0.90 -19.95
CA SER A 261 -22.98 -0.40 -21.01
C SER A 261 -21.65 -1.15 -21.08
N TYR A 262 -21.23 -1.79 -19.99
CA TYR A 262 -19.95 -2.49 -19.91
C TYR A 262 -20.05 -3.88 -20.53
N GLN A 263 -19.26 -4.13 -21.57
CA GLN A 263 -19.30 -5.37 -22.35
C GLN A 263 -17.91 -6.00 -22.44
N PRO A 264 -17.71 -7.22 -21.90
CA PRO A 264 -16.50 -7.99 -22.16
C PRO A 264 -16.40 -8.33 -23.64
N VAL A 265 -15.26 -8.04 -24.28
CA VAL A 265 -15.08 -8.21 -25.73
C VAL A 265 -14.08 -9.30 -26.12
N GLY A 266 -13.26 -9.75 -25.18
CA GLY A 266 -12.31 -10.83 -25.44
C GLY A 266 -11.13 -10.82 -24.48
N ARG A 267 -10.17 -11.70 -24.76
CA ARG A 267 -8.90 -11.81 -24.04
C ARG A 267 -7.78 -12.23 -24.98
N ILE A 268 -6.56 -11.89 -24.61
CA ILE A 268 -5.32 -12.41 -25.22
C ILE A 268 -4.36 -12.91 -24.15
N ALA A 269 -3.33 -13.66 -24.54
CA ALA A 269 -2.24 -14.00 -23.64
C ALA A 269 -1.56 -12.72 -23.12
N TYR A 270 -1.22 -12.68 -21.83
CA TYR A 270 -0.65 -11.49 -21.20
C TYR A 270 0.65 -11.04 -21.88
N ASP A 271 1.54 -11.97 -22.21
CA ASP A 271 2.80 -11.67 -22.89
C ASP A 271 2.57 -11.09 -24.29
N ASP A 272 1.53 -11.52 -24.99
CA ASP A 272 1.19 -10.99 -26.30
C ASP A 272 0.61 -9.58 -26.19
N PHE A 273 -0.17 -9.30 -25.14
CA PHE A 273 -0.59 -7.94 -24.82
C PHE A 273 0.61 -7.01 -24.61
N ILE A 274 1.55 -7.39 -23.72
CA ILE A 274 2.74 -6.58 -23.43
C ILE A 274 3.60 -6.35 -24.68
N LYS A 275 3.74 -7.35 -25.56
CA LYS A 275 4.48 -7.20 -26.83
C LYS A 275 3.78 -6.27 -27.82
N LYS A 276 2.45 -6.31 -27.88
CA LYS A 276 1.64 -5.46 -28.78
C LYS A 276 1.43 -4.04 -28.23
N LEU A 277 1.61 -3.82 -26.92
CA LEU A 277 1.34 -2.54 -26.27
C LEU A 277 2.31 -1.45 -26.75
N PRO A 278 1.81 -0.34 -27.36
CA PRO A 278 2.67 0.73 -27.85
C PRO A 278 3.47 1.39 -26.72
N LYS A 279 4.73 1.78 -26.97
CA LYS A 279 5.64 2.31 -25.94
C LYS A 279 5.20 3.67 -25.40
N GLU A 280 4.46 4.43 -26.17
CA GLU A 280 3.85 5.70 -25.79
C GLU A 280 2.57 5.53 -24.95
N LYS A 281 2.01 4.32 -24.89
CA LYS A 281 0.78 4.00 -24.15
C LYS A 281 1.03 3.51 -22.74
N TYR A 282 2.28 3.42 -22.30
CA TYR A 282 2.57 3.09 -20.92
C TYR A 282 3.88 3.68 -20.43
N LYS A 283 4.00 3.79 -19.11
CA LYS A 283 5.27 4.07 -18.44
C LYS A 283 5.44 3.15 -17.24
N PHE A 284 6.69 2.82 -16.92
CA PHE A 284 6.99 2.18 -15.65
C PHE A 284 6.74 3.18 -14.52
N ILE A 285 6.03 2.74 -13.50
CA ILE A 285 5.86 3.50 -12.26
C ILE A 285 6.89 3.09 -11.22
N ASP A 286 7.35 1.85 -11.30
CA ASP A 286 8.41 1.26 -10.49
C ASP A 286 9.09 0.13 -11.30
N ALA A 287 9.89 -0.73 -10.65
CA ALA A 287 10.60 -1.80 -11.33
C ALA A 287 9.71 -2.95 -11.86
N SER A 288 8.48 -3.10 -11.36
CA SER A 288 7.61 -4.24 -11.67
C SER A 288 6.32 -3.84 -12.38
N TYR A 289 5.82 -2.64 -12.17
CA TYR A 289 4.50 -2.19 -12.62
C TYR A 289 4.59 -1.07 -13.66
N ILE A 290 3.64 -1.11 -14.58
CA ILE A 290 3.42 -0.07 -15.58
C ILE A 290 2.05 0.55 -15.38
N MET A 291 1.94 1.83 -15.70
CA MET A 291 0.68 2.52 -15.86
C MET A 291 0.38 2.63 -17.34
N VAL A 292 -0.73 2.01 -17.76
CA VAL A 292 -1.25 2.02 -19.11
C VAL A 292 -2.23 3.19 -19.26
N GLU A 293 -1.99 4.05 -20.22
CA GLU A 293 -2.91 5.14 -20.55
C GLU A 293 -4.24 4.59 -21.07
N PRO A 294 -5.35 5.34 -20.91
CA PRO A 294 -6.66 4.95 -21.39
C PRO A 294 -6.63 4.43 -22.84
N LEU A 295 -7.13 3.21 -23.02
CA LEU A 295 -7.28 2.60 -24.34
C LEU A 295 -8.67 2.89 -24.90
N THR A 296 -8.71 3.20 -26.19
CA THR A 296 -9.96 3.33 -26.95
C THR A 296 -10.50 1.96 -27.35
N LYS A 297 -11.79 1.89 -27.68
CA LYS A 297 -12.39 0.68 -28.27
C LYS A 297 -11.67 0.17 -29.52
N GLU A 298 -11.17 1.06 -30.38
CA GLU A 298 -10.44 0.67 -31.60
C GLU A 298 -9.11 -0.01 -31.25
N GLU A 299 -8.33 0.58 -30.34
CA GLU A 299 -7.08 0.00 -29.84
C GLU A 299 -7.33 -1.37 -29.18
N ILE A 300 -8.37 -1.47 -28.35
CA ILE A 300 -8.80 -2.76 -27.75
C ILE A 300 -9.11 -3.79 -28.85
N SER A 301 -9.84 -3.39 -29.89
CA SER A 301 -10.16 -4.29 -31.00
C SER A 301 -8.90 -4.76 -31.76
N ASP A 302 -7.86 -3.94 -31.86
CA ASP A 302 -6.62 -4.30 -32.54
C ASP A 302 -5.78 -5.31 -31.76
N PHE A 303 -5.84 -5.30 -30.42
CA PHE A 303 -5.23 -6.36 -29.60
C PHE A 303 -5.84 -7.74 -29.87
N LEU A 304 -7.14 -7.79 -30.17
CA LEU A 304 -7.93 -9.01 -30.38
C LEU A 304 -7.85 -9.59 -31.80
N LYS A 305 -7.19 -8.90 -32.73
CA LYS A 305 -6.89 -9.39 -34.09
C LYS A 305 -5.60 -10.21 -34.12
#